data_AF-A0A160TAM1-F1
#
_entry.id   AF-A0A160TAM1-F1
#
_cell.length_a   1.000
_cell.length_b   1.000
_cell.length_c   1.000
_cell.angle_alpha   90.00
_cell.angle_beta   90.00
_cell.angle_gamma   90.00
#
_symmetry.space_group_name_H-M   'P 1'
#
loop_
_entity.id
_entity.type
_entity.pdbx_description
1 polymer ?
#
loop_
_entity_poly.entity_id
_entity_poly.type
_entity_poly.pdbx_seq_one_letter_code
_entity_poly.pdbx_strand_id
1 'polypeptide(L)'
;MNQTLRHTLEGHTAAPDQLDWSQIHETLAMLALAVAQIDTSLVEGNNSINSLTASFTRMADHTQLIIDRVTALDAGVGSEIADSARVIQSEVMSAIVAFQFYDRLTQRMEHVGDSLERTGHLISNPEERYHLASWKTLQNHIKSNYTMEAERIMFEHIMAGHSIAEALQIYHHNFNAEVKDDFDTSDDIELF
;
A
#
# COMPACT_ATOMS: atom_id res chain seq x y z
N MET A 1 -24.05 -31.18 -5.61
CA MET A 1 -24.19 -30.28 -4.46
C MET A 1 -22.87 -30.38 -3.70
N ASN A 2 -21.96 -29.45 -4.00
CA ASN A 2 -20.56 -29.47 -3.54
C ASN A 2 -20.47 -28.85 -2.13
N GLN A 3 -19.92 -29.59 -1.18
CA GLN A 3 -19.26 -29.00 -0.01
C GLN A 3 -17.87 -29.64 0.10
N THR A 4 -16.88 -28.88 -0.37
CA THR A 4 -15.47 -29.19 -0.25
C THR A 4 -15.10 -29.18 1.23
N LEU A 5 -14.80 -30.35 1.78
CA LEU A 5 -14.15 -30.49 3.08
C LEU A 5 -12.87 -29.65 3.05
N ARG A 6 -12.84 -28.57 3.85
CA ARG A 6 -11.59 -27.85 4.12
C ARG A 6 -10.68 -28.82 4.88
N HIS A 7 -9.52 -29.09 4.31
CA HIS A 7 -8.48 -29.94 4.89
C HIS A 7 -8.16 -29.48 6.31
N THR A 8 -8.47 -30.34 7.27
CA THR A 8 -8.02 -30.22 8.66
C THR A 8 -6.51 -30.42 8.68
N LEU A 9 -5.78 -29.36 9.02
CA LEU A 9 -4.34 -29.40 9.30
C LEU A 9 -4.15 -30.11 10.65
N GLU A 10 -3.76 -31.37 10.63
CA GLU A 10 -3.32 -32.09 11.82
C GLU A 10 -1.87 -31.66 12.15
N GLY A 11 -1.72 -30.87 13.22
CA GLY A 11 -0.42 -30.44 13.74
C GLY A 11 0.19 -31.49 14.67
N HIS A 12 1.51 -31.69 14.56
CA HIS A 12 2.28 -32.51 15.48
C HIS A 12 2.26 -31.86 16.87
N THR A 13 1.66 -32.52 17.86
CA THR A 13 1.63 -32.06 19.25
C THR A 13 2.97 -32.31 19.93
N ALA A 14 3.79 -31.26 20.06
CA ALA A 14 4.76 -31.18 21.13
C ALA A 14 4.03 -31.12 22.49
N ALA A 15 4.71 -31.55 23.57
CA ALA A 15 4.13 -31.60 24.92
C ALA A 15 3.54 -30.22 25.33
N PRO A 16 2.45 -30.19 26.14
CA PRO A 16 1.63 -29.01 26.39
C PRO A 16 2.31 -27.82 27.10
N ASP A 17 3.62 -27.84 27.35
CA ASP A 17 4.37 -26.83 28.10
C ASP A 17 5.65 -26.34 27.37
N GLN A 18 5.85 -26.66 26.09
CA GLN A 18 6.95 -26.10 25.30
C GLN A 18 6.44 -25.35 24.08
N LEU A 19 6.74 -24.06 24.02
CA LEU A 19 6.55 -23.23 22.83
C LEU A 19 7.36 -23.84 21.68
N ASP A 20 6.67 -24.35 20.66
CA ASP A 20 7.31 -24.90 19.47
C ASP A 20 7.68 -23.77 18.50
N TRP A 21 8.91 -23.27 18.66
CA TRP A 21 9.46 -22.24 17.80
C TRP A 21 9.58 -22.65 16.33
N SER A 22 9.59 -23.96 16.02
CA SER A 22 9.54 -24.45 14.64
C SER A 22 8.19 -24.12 14.01
N GLN A 23 7.09 -24.40 14.73
CA GLN A 23 5.74 -24.09 14.24
C GLN A 23 5.50 -22.59 14.07
N ILE A 24 6.04 -21.77 14.98
CA ILE A 24 5.95 -20.31 14.87
C ILE A 24 6.72 -19.83 13.65
N HIS A 25 7.94 -20.33 13.43
CA HIS A 25 8.72 -19.99 12.25
C HIS A 25 8.04 -20.43 10.95
N GLU A 26 7.56 -21.67 10.88
CA GLU A 26 6.86 -22.20 9.70
C GLU A 26 5.59 -21.39 9.39
N THR A 27 4.82 -21.02 10.41
CA THR A 27 3.63 -20.18 10.25
C THR A 27 4.01 -18.80 9.71
N LEU A 28 5.07 -18.21 10.24
CA LEU A 28 5.55 -16.91 9.79
C LEU A 28 6.10 -16.94 8.37
N ALA A 29 6.79 -18.02 7.99
CA ALA A 29 7.25 -18.25 6.62
C ALA A 29 6.06 -18.43 5.66
N MET A 30 4.99 -19.11 6.06
CA MET A 30 3.76 -19.20 5.27
C MET A 30 3.08 -17.84 5.10
N LEU A 31 3.05 -17.00 6.14
CA LEU A 31 2.54 -15.62 6.04
C LEU A 31 3.40 -14.75 5.13
N ALA A 32 4.73 -14.84 5.24
CA ALA A 32 5.66 -14.13 4.37
C ALA A 32 5.48 -14.56 2.90
N LEU A 33 5.29 -15.86 2.64
CA LEU A 33 4.99 -16.36 1.30
C LEU A 33 3.65 -15.82 0.76
N ALA A 34 2.60 -15.77 1.59
CA ALA A 34 1.32 -15.20 1.18
C ALA A 34 1.44 -13.72 0.83
N VAL A 35 2.21 -12.95 1.61
CA VAL A 35 2.51 -11.55 1.30
C VAL A 35 3.33 -11.42 0.02
N ALA A 36 4.38 -12.21 -0.16
CA ALA A 36 5.18 -12.21 -1.37
C ALA A 36 4.36 -12.56 -2.64
N GLN A 37 3.36 -13.44 -2.52
CA GLN A 37 2.44 -13.75 -3.62
C GLN A 37 1.52 -12.58 -3.96
N ILE A 38 1.01 -11.86 -2.95
CA ILE A 38 0.21 -10.65 -3.16
C ILE A 38 1.08 -9.57 -3.81
N ASP A 39 2.28 -9.35 -3.28
CA ASP A 39 3.25 -8.38 -3.80
C ASP A 39 3.61 -8.69 -5.26
N THR A 40 3.97 -9.94 -5.57
CA THR A 40 4.24 -10.37 -6.95
C THR A 40 3.04 -10.09 -7.86
N SER A 41 1.82 -10.37 -7.40
CA SER A 41 0.60 -10.10 -8.18
C SER A 41 0.37 -8.59 -8.42
N LEU A 42 0.75 -7.74 -7.47
CA LEU A 42 0.71 -6.28 -7.61
C LEU A 42 1.82 -5.79 -8.57
N VAL A 43 3.04 -6.29 -8.42
CA VAL A 43 4.15 -5.95 -9.33
C VAL A 43 3.84 -6.39 -10.77
N GLU A 44 3.24 -7.56 -10.97
CA GLU A 44 2.77 -8.00 -12.30
C GLU A 44 1.67 -7.07 -12.85
N GLY A 45 0.78 -6.57 -11.99
CA GLY A 45 -0.21 -5.55 -12.32
C GLY A 45 0.38 -4.19 -12.69
N ASN A 46 1.59 -3.88 -12.20
CA ASN A 46 2.26 -2.59 -12.42
C ASN A 46 2.48 -2.26 -13.91
N ASN A 47 2.77 -3.25 -14.74
CA ASN A 47 2.95 -3.04 -16.19
C ASN A 47 1.67 -2.53 -16.87
N SER A 48 0.52 -3.01 -16.43
CA SER A 48 -0.79 -2.56 -16.94
C SER A 48 -1.11 -1.15 -16.45
N ILE A 49 -0.69 -0.81 -15.23
CA ILE A 49 -0.92 0.51 -14.63
C ILE A 49 0.01 1.58 -15.19
N ASN A 50 1.28 1.27 -15.44
CA ASN A 50 2.20 2.17 -16.13
C ASN A 50 1.69 2.49 -17.55
N SER A 51 1.18 1.48 -18.25
CA SER A 51 0.57 1.66 -19.58
C SER A 51 -0.69 2.52 -19.53
N LEU A 52 -1.48 2.38 -18.46
CA LEU A 52 -2.71 3.14 -18.25
C LEU A 52 -2.40 4.60 -17.88
N THR A 53 -1.44 4.83 -16.99
CA THR A 53 -0.91 6.16 -16.64
C THR A 53 -0.40 6.88 -17.89
N ALA A 54 0.43 6.22 -18.72
CA ALA A 54 0.91 6.79 -19.97
C ALA A 54 -0.22 7.06 -20.97
N SER A 55 -1.26 6.23 -20.99
CA SER A 55 -2.45 6.46 -21.84
C SER A 55 -3.24 7.68 -21.38
N PHE A 56 -3.37 7.86 -20.07
CA PHE A 56 -4.01 9.04 -19.49
C PHE A 56 -3.20 10.30 -19.72
N THR A 57 -1.88 10.30 -19.53
CA THR A 57 -1.02 11.44 -19.90
C THR A 57 -1.21 11.83 -21.38
N ARG A 58 -1.21 10.86 -22.29
CA ARG A 58 -1.50 11.13 -23.71
C ARG A 58 -2.91 11.67 -23.93
N MET A 59 -3.90 11.20 -23.18
CA MET A 59 -5.26 11.75 -23.25
C MET A 59 -5.28 13.21 -22.79
N ALA A 60 -4.58 13.58 -21.71
CA ALA A 60 -4.44 14.99 -21.31
C ALA A 60 -3.79 15.83 -22.42
N ASP A 61 -2.70 15.36 -23.02
CA ASP A 61 -2.01 16.07 -24.11
C ASP A 61 -2.92 16.28 -25.33
N HIS A 62 -3.63 15.23 -25.76
CA HIS A 62 -4.56 15.31 -26.87
C HIS A 62 -5.76 16.22 -26.58
N THR A 63 -6.19 16.23 -25.32
CA THR A 63 -7.28 17.08 -24.84
C THR A 63 -6.86 18.54 -24.84
N GLN A 64 -5.64 18.85 -24.40
CA GLN A 64 -5.06 20.19 -24.49
C GLN A 64 -4.94 20.66 -25.94
N LEU A 65 -4.48 19.79 -26.84
CA LEU A 65 -4.41 20.09 -28.28
C LEU A 65 -5.80 20.40 -28.88
N ILE A 66 -6.85 19.72 -28.41
CA ILE A 66 -8.23 20.00 -28.81
C ILE A 66 -8.65 21.39 -28.33
N ILE A 67 -8.39 21.72 -27.06
CA ILE A 67 -8.70 23.05 -26.49
C ILE A 67 -8.04 24.15 -27.33
N ASP A 68 -6.74 24.02 -27.63
CA ASP A 68 -5.96 25.02 -28.36
C ASP A 68 -6.45 25.22 -29.81
N ARG A 69 -6.81 24.13 -30.49
CA ARG A 69 -7.35 24.20 -31.86
C ARG A 69 -8.76 24.76 -31.91
N VAL A 70 -9.53 24.54 -30.86
CA VAL A 70 -10.92 24.96 -30.76
C VAL A 70 -11.03 26.44 -30.37
N THR A 71 -10.11 26.95 -29.55
CA THR A 71 -10.00 28.40 -29.29
C THR A 71 -9.65 29.21 -30.54
N ALA A 72 -9.10 28.56 -31.57
CA ALA A 72 -8.85 29.15 -32.89
C ALA A 72 -10.09 29.16 -33.82
N LEU A 73 -11.21 28.55 -33.41
CA LEU A 73 -12.47 28.49 -34.17
C LEU A 73 -13.54 29.44 -33.60
N ASP A 74 -14.53 29.77 -34.42
CA ASP A 74 -15.57 30.79 -34.14
C ASP A 74 -16.40 30.48 -32.86
N ALA A 75 -16.86 31.54 -32.20
CA ALA A 75 -17.18 31.57 -30.75
C ALA A 75 -18.32 30.64 -30.25
N GLY A 76 -19.09 29.99 -31.13
CA GLY A 76 -20.26 29.19 -30.77
C GLY A 76 -20.00 27.71 -30.50
N VAL A 77 -19.37 27.00 -31.46
CA VAL A 77 -19.11 25.55 -31.36
C VAL A 77 -17.86 25.27 -30.54
N GLY A 78 -16.95 26.24 -30.43
CA GLY A 78 -15.70 26.03 -29.72
C GLY A 78 -15.82 25.99 -28.20
N SER A 79 -16.80 26.68 -27.62
CA SER A 79 -16.97 26.68 -26.15
C SER A 79 -17.32 25.30 -25.61
N GLU A 80 -18.28 24.59 -26.22
CA GLU A 80 -18.74 23.29 -25.73
C GLU A 80 -17.66 22.19 -25.85
N ILE A 81 -16.86 22.24 -26.92
CA ILE A 81 -15.77 21.29 -27.12
C ILE A 81 -14.60 21.61 -26.15
N ALA A 82 -14.31 22.89 -25.92
CA ALA A 82 -13.29 23.29 -24.95
C ALA A 82 -13.69 22.92 -23.51
N ASP A 83 -14.97 23.05 -23.16
CA ASP A 83 -15.48 22.64 -21.84
C ASP A 83 -15.44 21.13 -21.66
N SER A 84 -15.88 20.36 -22.67
CA SER A 84 -15.80 18.89 -22.65
C SER A 84 -14.35 18.41 -22.55
N ALA A 85 -13.43 19.08 -23.23
CA ALA A 85 -12.01 18.78 -23.14
C ALA A 85 -11.47 19.09 -21.73
N ARG A 86 -11.79 20.25 -21.13
CA ARG A 86 -11.36 20.54 -19.76
C ARG A 86 -11.83 19.50 -18.73
N VAL A 87 -13.05 18.97 -18.89
CA VAL A 87 -13.56 17.88 -18.05
C VAL A 87 -12.72 16.61 -18.22
N ILE A 88 -12.43 16.20 -19.45
CA ILE A 88 -11.57 15.03 -19.73
C ILE A 88 -10.18 15.20 -19.12
N GLN A 89 -9.58 16.39 -19.23
CA GLN A 89 -8.28 16.69 -18.65
C GLN A 89 -8.31 16.54 -17.11
N SER A 90 -9.36 17.04 -16.46
CA SER A 90 -9.53 16.90 -15.01
C SER A 90 -9.72 15.45 -14.59
N GLU A 91 -10.51 14.66 -15.31
CA GLU A 91 -10.72 13.23 -15.01
C GLU A 91 -9.43 12.42 -15.20
N VAL A 92 -8.65 12.75 -16.24
CA VAL A 92 -7.34 12.17 -16.50
C VAL A 92 -6.37 12.45 -15.36
N MET A 93 -6.28 13.70 -14.89
CA MET A 93 -5.42 14.06 -13.77
C MET A 93 -5.83 13.36 -12.48
N SER A 94 -7.14 13.29 -12.22
CA SER A 94 -7.69 12.54 -11.07
C SER A 94 -7.32 11.05 -11.14
N ALA A 95 -7.37 10.45 -12.33
CA ALA A 95 -6.95 9.07 -12.54
C ALA A 95 -5.44 8.87 -12.29
N ILE A 96 -4.59 9.81 -12.74
CA ILE A 96 -3.13 9.77 -12.48
C ILE A 96 -2.84 9.80 -10.98
N VAL A 97 -3.49 10.70 -10.23
CA VAL A 97 -3.36 10.76 -8.76
C VAL A 97 -3.86 9.45 -8.12
N ALA A 98 -4.96 8.88 -8.61
CA ALA A 98 -5.44 7.59 -8.13
C ALA A 98 -4.44 6.43 -8.36
N PHE A 99 -3.52 6.53 -9.34
CA PHE A 99 -2.46 5.53 -9.51
C PHE A 99 -1.29 5.69 -8.54
N GLN A 100 -1.10 6.88 -7.93
CA GLN A 100 -0.11 7.03 -6.85
C GLN A 100 -0.51 6.19 -5.63
N PHE A 101 -1.80 5.96 -5.41
CA PHE A 101 -2.27 4.99 -4.41
C PHE A 101 -1.74 3.59 -4.68
N TYR A 102 -1.62 3.19 -5.95
CA TYR A 102 -1.14 1.88 -6.33
C TYR A 102 0.36 1.70 -6.07
N ASP A 103 1.17 2.71 -6.41
CA ASP A 103 2.60 2.73 -6.11
C ASP A 103 2.83 2.65 -4.58
N ARG A 104 2.11 3.48 -3.82
CA ARG A 104 2.12 3.45 -2.34
C ARG A 104 1.64 2.11 -1.77
N LEU A 105 0.66 1.46 -2.40
CA LEU A 105 0.20 0.14 -1.96
C LEU A 105 1.26 -0.94 -2.17
N THR A 106 1.92 -0.94 -3.33
CA THR A 106 3.00 -1.88 -3.65
C THR A 106 4.17 -1.72 -2.68
N GLN A 107 4.64 -0.50 -2.44
CA GLN A 107 5.73 -0.22 -1.48
C GLN A 107 5.40 -0.70 -0.06
N ARG A 108 4.15 -0.50 0.39
CA ARG A 108 3.70 -0.98 1.72
C ARG A 108 3.71 -2.50 1.80
N MET A 109 3.33 -3.22 0.74
CA MET A 109 3.38 -4.68 0.71
C MET A 109 4.81 -5.21 0.75
N GLU A 110 5.74 -4.59 0.02
CA GLU A 110 7.17 -4.91 0.08
C GLU A 110 7.71 -4.76 1.52
N HIS A 111 7.38 -3.65 2.19
CA HIS A 111 7.79 -3.42 3.58
C HIS A 111 7.18 -4.44 4.56
N VAL A 112 5.94 -4.89 4.34
CA VAL A 112 5.33 -5.95 5.15
C VAL A 112 6.05 -7.27 4.91
N GLY A 113 6.41 -7.60 3.67
CA GLY A 113 7.19 -8.79 3.33
C GLY A 113 8.54 -8.84 4.05
N ASP A 114 9.35 -7.78 3.92
CA ASP A 114 10.65 -7.64 4.61
C ASP A 114 10.51 -7.72 6.14
N SER A 115 9.46 -7.10 6.70
CA SER A 115 9.20 -7.15 8.14
C SER A 115 8.90 -8.58 8.63
N LEU A 116 8.10 -9.34 7.89
CA LEU A 116 7.77 -10.73 8.22
C LEU A 116 8.98 -11.65 8.07
N GLU A 117 9.78 -11.47 7.02
CA GLU A 117 11.01 -12.24 6.79
C GLU A 117 12.01 -12.04 7.94
N ARG A 118 12.29 -10.78 8.31
CA ARG A 118 13.19 -10.45 9.44
C ARG A 118 12.69 -10.97 10.77
N THR A 119 11.37 -10.88 11.01
CA THR A 119 10.76 -11.47 12.19
C THR A 119 10.95 -12.99 12.20
N GLY A 120 10.83 -13.63 11.03
CA GLY A 120 11.08 -15.06 10.83
C GLY A 120 12.51 -15.46 11.17
N HIS A 121 13.48 -14.72 10.65
CA HIS A 121 14.89 -14.94 10.95
C HIS A 121 15.21 -14.76 12.43
N LEU A 122 14.69 -13.71 13.07
CA LEU A 122 14.92 -13.48 14.50
C LEU A 122 14.35 -14.61 15.35
N ILE A 123 13.15 -15.09 15.05
CA ILE A 123 12.51 -16.20 15.79
C ILE A 123 13.25 -17.52 15.61
N SER A 124 13.78 -17.77 14.41
CA SER A 124 14.54 -18.99 14.10
C SER A 124 15.92 -19.03 14.71
N ASN A 125 16.51 -17.88 15.05
CA ASN A 125 17.82 -17.82 15.67
C ASN A 125 17.71 -17.98 17.21
N PRO A 126 18.12 -19.13 17.79
CA PRO A 126 18.01 -19.35 19.23
C PRO A 126 18.87 -18.39 20.06
N GLU A 127 19.99 -17.91 19.51
CA GLU A 127 20.87 -17.00 20.23
C GLU A 127 20.30 -15.58 20.30
N GLU A 128 19.57 -15.14 19.28
CA GLU A 128 19.02 -13.78 19.21
C GLU A 128 17.61 -13.67 19.77
N ARG A 129 16.76 -14.71 19.63
CA ARG A 129 15.35 -14.64 20.05
C ARG A 129 15.16 -14.45 21.55
N TYR A 130 16.13 -14.82 22.38
CA TYR A 130 16.10 -14.59 23.83
C TYR A 130 16.70 -13.23 24.24
N HIS A 131 17.26 -12.47 23.29
CA HIS A 131 17.86 -11.17 23.55
C HIS A 131 16.88 -10.04 23.26
N LEU A 132 16.51 -9.30 24.30
CA LEU A 132 15.64 -8.12 24.19
C LEU A 132 16.21 -7.06 23.22
N ALA A 133 17.53 -6.93 23.12
CA ALA A 133 18.18 -6.00 22.22
C ALA A 133 17.87 -6.31 20.75
N SER A 134 17.87 -7.58 20.35
CA SER A 134 17.58 -8.01 18.98
C SER A 134 16.13 -7.67 18.59
N TRP A 135 15.18 -7.88 19.51
CA TRP A 135 13.78 -7.48 19.32
C TRP A 135 13.59 -5.97 19.20
N LYS A 136 14.32 -5.17 19.99
CA LYS A 136 14.28 -3.70 19.86
C LYS A 136 14.85 -3.23 18.53
N THR A 137 15.93 -3.84 18.06
CA THR A 137 16.49 -3.53 16.73
C THR A 137 15.49 -3.84 15.62
N LEU A 138 14.83 -5.01 15.68
CA LEU A 138 13.79 -5.38 14.74
C LEU A 138 12.61 -4.38 14.78
N GLN A 139 12.11 -4.02 15.96
CA GLN A 139 11.02 -3.06 16.11
C GLN A 139 11.39 -1.68 15.55
N ASN A 140 12.61 -1.21 15.81
CA ASN A 140 13.10 0.07 15.27
C ASN A 140 13.21 0.04 13.75
N HIS A 141 13.63 -1.09 13.18
CA HIS A 141 13.69 -1.27 11.72
C HIS A 141 12.29 -1.27 11.10
N ILE A 142 11.35 -2.03 11.66
CA ILE A 142 9.96 -2.04 11.19
C ILE A 142 9.38 -0.63 11.30
N LYS A 143 9.65 0.07 12.41
CA LYS A 143 9.21 1.45 12.62
C LYS A 143 9.80 2.43 11.59
N SER A 144 11.05 2.26 11.17
CA SER A 144 11.67 3.14 10.17
C SER A 144 11.10 2.98 8.77
N ASN A 145 10.51 1.83 8.45
CA ASN A 145 9.86 1.59 7.16
C ASN A 145 8.51 2.34 7.03
N TYR A 146 7.93 2.79 8.14
CA TYR A 146 6.75 3.64 8.11
C TYR A 146 7.15 5.09 7.84
N THR A 147 6.77 5.59 6.66
CA THR A 147 7.02 6.96 6.21
C THR A 147 5.93 7.93 6.69
N MET A 148 4.70 7.44 6.88
CA MET A 148 3.58 8.24 7.36
C MET A 148 3.51 8.29 8.88
N GLU A 149 3.15 9.45 9.42
CA GLU A 149 2.96 9.63 10.87
C GLU A 149 1.79 8.78 11.39
N ALA A 150 0.70 8.67 10.62
CA ALA A 150 -0.43 7.80 10.96
C ALA A 150 -0.03 6.32 11.15
N GLU A 151 0.91 5.81 10.34
CA GLU A 151 1.41 4.43 10.45
C GLU A 151 2.33 4.25 11.66
N ARG A 152 3.17 5.24 11.96
CA ARG A 152 4.02 5.23 13.16
C ARG A 152 3.20 5.24 14.44
N ILE A 153 2.17 6.09 14.51
CA ILE A 153 1.26 6.15 15.66
C ILE A 153 0.53 4.82 15.84
N MET A 154 0.08 4.20 14.75
CA MET A 154 -0.56 2.88 14.78
C MET A 154 0.39 1.81 15.33
N PHE A 155 1.63 1.78 14.85
CA PHE A 155 2.66 0.87 15.33
C PHE A 155 2.93 1.07 16.83
N GLU A 156 3.11 2.32 17.28
CA GLU A 156 3.32 2.63 18.69
C GLU A 156 2.13 2.23 19.57
N HIS A 157 0.91 2.41 19.09
CA HIS A 157 -0.30 1.98 19.80
C HIS A 157 -0.34 0.47 20.00
N ILE A 158 -0.02 -0.31 18.96
CA ILE A 158 0.05 -1.77 19.06
C ILE A 158 1.18 -2.18 20.01
N MET A 159 2.35 -1.54 19.92
CA MET A 159 3.49 -1.82 20.81
C MET A 159 3.22 -1.44 22.27
N ALA A 160 2.36 -0.46 22.53
CA ALA A 160 1.89 -0.08 23.86
C ALA A 160 0.81 -1.03 24.43
N GLY A 161 0.33 -2.00 23.64
CA GLY A 161 -0.65 -3.00 24.05
C GLY A 161 -2.11 -2.63 23.75
N HIS A 162 -2.36 -1.57 22.99
CA HIS A 162 -3.72 -1.23 22.52
C HIS A 162 -4.18 -2.20 21.43
N SER A 163 -5.50 -2.27 21.24
CA SER A 163 -6.06 -3.16 20.23
C SER A 163 -5.80 -2.65 18.82
N ILE A 164 -5.70 -3.58 17.86
CA ILE A 164 -5.58 -3.27 16.43
C ILE A 164 -6.78 -2.44 15.95
N ALA A 165 -7.98 -2.67 16.52
CA ALA A 165 -9.19 -1.93 16.16
C ALA A 165 -9.11 -0.44 16.54
N GLU A 166 -8.56 -0.12 17.72
CA GLU A 166 -8.34 1.27 18.15
C GLU A 166 -7.26 1.96 17.30
N ALA A 167 -6.17 1.24 17.03
CA ALA A 167 -5.09 1.74 16.18
C ALA A 167 -5.57 2.04 14.74
N LEU A 168 -6.47 1.20 14.19
CA LEU A 168 -7.09 1.41 12.89
C LEU A 168 -8.07 2.60 12.87
N GLN A 169 -8.81 2.85 13.96
CA GLN A 169 -9.67 4.04 14.05
C GLN A 169 -8.85 5.34 13.98
N ILE A 170 -7.73 5.40 14.69
CA ILE A 170 -6.80 6.54 14.67
C ILE A 170 -6.19 6.68 13.26
N TYR A 171 -5.79 5.57 12.65
CA TYR A 171 -5.28 5.57 11.28
C TYR A 171 -6.31 6.12 10.30
N HIS A 172 -7.56 5.65 10.30
CA HIS A 172 -8.59 6.14 9.38
C HIS A 172 -8.93 7.62 9.61
N HIS A 173 -8.89 8.09 10.86
CA HIS A 173 -9.14 9.50 11.16
C HIS A 173 -8.01 10.40 10.61
N ASN A 174 -6.76 10.01 10.83
CA ASN A 174 -5.59 10.79 10.40
C ASN A 174 -5.33 10.66 8.90
N PHE A 175 -5.49 9.46 8.32
CA PHE A 175 -5.32 9.21 6.88
C PHE A 175 -6.33 9.99 6.04
N ASN A 176 -7.60 10.04 6.47
CA ASN A 176 -8.61 10.84 5.77
C ASN A 176 -8.42 12.35 5.97
N ALA A 177 -7.69 12.77 7.00
CA ALA A 177 -7.33 14.17 7.22
C ALA A 177 -6.11 14.55 6.35
N GLU A 178 -5.07 13.72 6.29
CA GLU A 178 -3.91 13.91 5.40
C GLU A 178 -4.30 13.89 3.91
N VAL A 179 -5.16 12.94 3.50
CA VAL A 179 -5.70 12.91 2.12
C VAL A 179 -6.61 14.11 1.84
N LYS A 180 -7.12 14.80 2.84
CA LYS A 180 -7.82 16.08 2.60
C LYS A 180 -6.87 17.25 2.49
N ASP A 181 -5.81 17.30 3.30
CA ASP A 181 -4.81 18.36 3.27
C ASP A 181 -3.97 18.33 1.99
N ASP A 182 -3.58 17.12 1.53
CA ASP A 182 -2.80 16.89 0.30
C ASP A 182 -3.62 17.17 -0.99
N PHE A 183 -4.96 17.18 -0.87
CA PHE A 183 -5.88 17.51 -1.98
C PHE A 183 -6.43 18.95 -1.90
N ASP A 184 -6.24 19.66 -0.78
CA ASP A 184 -6.64 21.07 -0.61
C ASP A 184 -5.46 22.05 -0.81
N THR A 185 -4.24 21.55 -1.04
CA THR A 185 -3.14 22.34 -1.57
C THR A 185 -3.35 22.61 -3.07
N SER A 186 -4.07 23.69 -3.34
CA SER A 186 -4.14 24.41 -4.61
C SER A 186 -2.77 24.95 -5.12
N ASP A 187 -1.63 24.56 -4.55
CA ASP A 187 -0.32 25.05 -4.94
C ASP A 187 0.64 23.88 -5.21
N ASP A 188 1.19 23.91 -6.42
CA ASP A 188 2.44 23.28 -6.87
C ASP A 188 2.55 21.75 -6.81
N ILE A 189 2.12 21.12 -7.92
CA ILE A 189 2.63 19.84 -8.36
C ILE A 189 4.14 20.00 -8.64
N GLU A 190 5.01 19.73 -7.65
CA GLU A 190 6.42 19.41 -7.91
C GLU A 190 6.49 18.05 -8.61
N LEU A 191 6.51 18.09 -9.94
CA LEU A 191 6.97 16.99 -10.78
C LEU A 191 8.48 16.80 -10.57
N PHE A 192 8.85 15.71 -9.88
CA PHE A 192 10.16 15.08 -10.06
C PHE A 192 10.08 14.04 -11.18
#